data_AF-A0A0K8Q2L8-F1
#
_entry.id   AF-A0A0K8Q2L8-F1
#
_cell.length_a   1.000
_cell.length_b   1.000
_cell.length_c   1.000
_cell.angle_alpha   90.00
_cell.angle_beta   90.00
_cell.angle_gamma   90.00
#
_symmetry.space_group_name_H-M   'P 1'
#
loop_
_entity.id
_entity.type
_entity.pdbx_description
1 polymer ?
#
loop_
_entity_poly.entity_id
_entity_poly.type
_entity_poly.pdbx_seq_one_letter_code
_entity_poly.pdbx_strand_id
1 'polypeptide(L)'
;MPEIIVLNKVDAADPFVVERLRQREPRHVVVSARTGQGISELLKAISESIPRPSVKLELLIPYSRGDLLSKLHETDAEILRLEHEEEGTRALVMVREGLASELESFISND
;
A
#
# COMPACT_ATOMS: atom_id res chain seq x y z
N MET A 1 -3.21 -0.58 -11.48
CA MET A 1 -2.88 0.51 -10.55
C MET A 1 -4.17 1.29 -10.29
N PRO A 2 -4.55 1.53 -9.03
CA PRO A 2 -5.73 2.35 -8.72
C PRO A 2 -5.47 3.81 -9.11
N GLU A 3 -6.50 4.47 -9.65
CA GLU A 3 -6.45 5.88 -10.08
C GLU A 3 -7.56 6.67 -9.37
N ILE A 4 -7.24 7.91 -8.99
CA ILE A 4 -8.16 8.86 -8.34
C ILE A 4 -8.10 10.18 -9.11
N ILE A 5 -9.24 10.63 -9.64
CA ILE A 5 -9.32 11.92 -10.33
C ILE A 5 -9.52 13.03 -9.28
N VAL A 6 -8.68 14.07 -9.32
CA VAL A 6 -8.77 15.20 -8.38
C VAL A 6 -9.28 16.45 -9.09
N LEU A 7 -10.47 16.91 -8.72
CA LEU A 7 -11.04 18.17 -9.20
C LEU A 7 -10.55 19.30 -8.29
N ASN A 8 -9.37 19.83 -8.61
CA ASN A 8 -8.73 20.89 -7.82
C ASN A 8 -9.25 22.29 -8.20
N LYS A 9 -9.01 23.27 -7.31
CA LYS A 9 -9.32 24.71 -7.44
C LYS A 9 -10.80 25.07 -7.34
N VAL A 10 -11.57 24.31 -6.56
CA VAL A 10 -13.02 24.60 -6.40
C VAL A 10 -13.32 25.91 -5.67
N ASP A 11 -12.33 26.52 -5.03
CA ASP A 11 -12.43 27.87 -4.46
C ASP A 11 -12.57 28.97 -5.53
N ALA A 12 -12.16 28.71 -6.76
CA ALA A 12 -12.17 29.68 -7.86
C ALA A 12 -13.02 29.25 -9.06
N ALA A 13 -13.56 28.03 -9.05
CA ALA A 13 -14.33 27.47 -10.16
C ALA A 13 -15.82 27.85 -10.06
N ASP A 14 -16.47 28.01 -11.22
CA ASP A 14 -17.92 28.13 -11.30
C ASP A 14 -18.59 26.83 -10.78
N PRO A 15 -19.56 26.90 -9.86
CA PRO A 15 -20.26 25.71 -9.34
C PRO A 15 -20.86 24.81 -10.43
N PHE A 16 -21.36 25.37 -11.53
CA PHE A 16 -21.91 24.58 -12.64
C PHE A 16 -20.83 23.78 -13.39
N VAL A 17 -19.60 24.32 -13.48
CA VAL A 17 -18.47 23.61 -14.07
C VAL A 17 -18.05 22.45 -13.16
N VAL A 18 -17.99 22.68 -11.86
CA VAL A 18 -17.69 21.63 -10.88
C VAL A 18 -18.71 20.50 -10.98
N GLU A 19 -20.01 20.81 -10.96
CA GLU A 19 -21.05 19.79 -11.00
C GLU A 19 -21.03 18.97 -12.30
N ARG A 20 -20.76 19.62 -13.45
CA ARG A 20 -20.57 18.91 -14.72
C ARG A 20 -19.40 17.93 -14.67
N LEU A 21 -18.28 18.30 -14.04
CA LEU A 21 -17.13 17.41 -13.91
C LEU A 21 -17.42 16.24 -12.96
N ARG A 22 -18.18 16.48 -11.88
CA ARG A 22 -18.61 15.41 -10.95
C ARG A 22 -19.48 14.36 -11.64
N GLN A 23 -20.34 14.78 -12.57
CA GLN A 23 -21.17 13.86 -13.36
C GLN A 23 -20.36 13.05 -14.37
N ARG A 24 -19.28 13.63 -14.91
CA ARG A 24 -18.42 12.97 -15.91
C ARG A 24 -17.43 11.99 -15.30
N GLU A 25 -16.89 12.30 -14.12
CA GLU A 25 -15.82 11.55 -13.47
C GLU A 25 -16.37 10.82 -12.23
N PRO A 26 -16.86 9.58 -12.31
CA PRO A 26 -17.55 8.93 -11.18
C PRO A 26 -16.63 8.62 -9.98
N ARG A 27 -15.31 8.52 -10.19
CA ARG A 27 -14.30 8.33 -9.13
C ARG A 27 -13.45 9.57 -8.99
N HIS A 28 -14.01 10.60 -8.35
CA HIS A 28 -13.34 11.87 -8.13
C HIS A 28 -13.30 12.27 -6.66
N VAL A 29 -12.35 13.16 -6.33
CA VAL A 29 -12.35 13.93 -5.09
C VAL A 29 -12.29 15.41 -5.44
N VAL A 30 -13.15 16.20 -4.81
CA VAL A 30 -13.26 17.64 -5.02
C VAL A 30 -12.40 18.35 -3.99
N VAL A 31 -11.44 19.16 -4.42
CA VAL A 31 -10.50 19.83 -3.50
C VAL A 31 -10.22 21.28 -3.87
N SER A 32 -9.80 22.06 -2.88
CA SER A 32 -8.99 23.25 -3.09
C SER A 32 -7.69 23.09 -2.33
N ALA A 33 -6.60 22.91 -3.06
CA ALA A 33 -5.27 22.88 -2.45
C ALA A 33 -4.89 24.22 -1.78
N ARG A 34 -5.56 25.32 -2.16
CA ARG A 34 -5.31 26.64 -1.60
C ARG A 34 -5.98 26.82 -0.23
N THR A 35 -7.25 26.42 -0.11
CA THR A 35 -8.02 26.59 1.13
C THR A 35 -7.94 25.38 2.05
N GLY A 36 -7.49 24.23 1.54
CA GLY A 36 -7.47 22.95 2.26
C GLY A 36 -8.79 22.18 2.18
N GLN A 37 -9.82 22.72 1.53
CA GLN A 37 -11.09 22.03 1.32
C GLN A 37 -10.85 20.69 0.60
N GLY A 38 -11.45 19.61 1.10
CA GLY A 38 -11.44 18.29 0.44
C GLY A 38 -10.13 17.50 0.60
N ILE A 39 -9.11 18.06 1.25
CA ILE A 39 -7.80 17.41 1.39
C ILE A 39 -7.88 16.18 2.30
N SER A 40 -8.66 16.23 3.37
CA SER A 40 -8.85 15.08 4.27
C SER A 40 -9.51 13.91 3.54
N GLU A 41 -10.50 14.18 2.70
CA GLU A 41 -11.18 13.21 1.86
C GLU A 41 -10.23 12.61 0.81
N LEU A 42 -9.38 13.45 0.22
CA LEU A 42 -8.35 13.00 -0.72
C LEU A 42 -7.34 12.06 -0.03
N LEU A 43 -6.84 12.44 1.14
CA LEU A 43 -5.92 11.62 1.92
C LEU A 43 -6.53 10.27 2.30
N LYS A 44 -7.82 10.26 2.67
CA LYS A 44 -8.56 9.04 2.96
C LYS A 44 -8.67 8.15 1.72
N ALA A 45 -9.10 8.70 0.58
CA ALA A 45 -9.23 7.96 -0.67
C ALA A 45 -7.89 7.38 -1.14
N ILE A 46 -6.80 8.15 -1.03
CA ILE A 46 -5.44 7.67 -1.32
C ILE A 46 -5.11 6.50 -0.38
N SER A 47 -5.30 6.67 0.93
CA SER A 47 -4.98 5.64 1.93
C SER A 47 -5.74 4.34 1.73
N GLU A 48 -7.01 4.41 1.32
CA GLU A 48 -7.85 3.25 0.98
C GLU A 48 -7.44 2.59 -0.34
N SER A 49 -6.83 3.35 -1.27
CA SER A 49 -6.37 2.83 -2.55
C SER A 49 -5.02 2.12 -2.49
N ILE A 50 -4.21 2.38 -1.45
CA ILE A 50 -2.88 1.76 -1.30
C ILE A 50 -3.05 0.25 -1.14
N PRO A 51 -2.54 -0.58 -2.07
CA PRO A 51 -2.63 -2.02 -1.97
C PRO A 51 -1.82 -2.50 -0.76
N ARG A 52 -2.52 -3.00 0.27
CA ARG A 52 -1.87 -3.56 1.46
C ARG A 52 -1.50 -5.01 1.21
N PRO A 53 -0.30 -5.46 1.63
CA PRO A 53 -0.01 -6.88 1.71
C PRO A 53 -1.06 -7.56 2.62
N SER A 54 -1.62 -8.66 2.15
CA SER A 54 -2.76 -9.34 2.78
C SER A 54 -2.40 -10.70 3.38
N VAL A 55 -1.25 -11.27 3.00
CA VAL A 55 -0.83 -12.59 3.44
C VAL A 55 0.18 -12.44 4.56
N LYS A 56 -0.21 -12.86 5.77
CA LYS A 56 0.69 -12.95 6.90
C LYS A 56 1.49 -14.24 6.82
N LEU A 57 2.82 -14.14 6.87
CA LEU A 57 3.72 -15.28 6.89
C LEU A 57 4.68 -15.18 8.06
N GLU A 58 5.01 -16.33 8.61
CA GLU A 58 6.10 -16.52 9.54
C GLU A 58 7.15 -17.38 8.85
N LEU A 59 8.35 -16.84 8.71
CA LEU A 59 9.41 -17.39 7.87
C LEU A 59 10.64 -17.66 8.71
N LEU A 60 11.37 -18.73 8.39
CA LEU A 60 12.75 -18.92 8.82
C LEU A 60 13.64 -18.88 7.56
N ILE A 61 14.38 -17.78 7.40
CA ILE A 61 15.22 -17.54 6.22
C ILE A 61 16.67 -17.92 6.58
N PRO A 62 17.24 -18.98 6.00
CA PRO A 62 18.63 -19.35 6.25
C PRO A 62 19.58 -18.22 5.83
N TYR A 63 20.71 -18.06 6.52
CA TYR A 63 21.69 -17.02 6.18
C TYR A 63 22.27 -17.14 4.76
N SER A 64 22.22 -18.33 4.16
CA SER A 64 22.59 -18.56 2.76
C SER A 64 21.60 -17.95 1.77
N ARG A 65 20.39 -17.59 2.22
CA ARG A 65 19.30 -17.00 1.43
C ARG A 65 19.02 -15.54 1.81
N GLY A 66 20.08 -14.78 2.06
CA GLY A 66 19.99 -13.33 2.31
C GLY A 66 19.32 -12.55 1.17
N ASP A 67 19.31 -13.09 -0.06
CA ASP A 67 18.55 -12.57 -1.20
C ASP A 67 17.06 -12.41 -0.89
N LEU A 68 16.47 -13.34 -0.14
CA LEU A 68 15.05 -13.29 0.23
C LEU A 68 14.77 -12.20 1.27
N LEU A 69 15.67 -12.02 2.23
CA LEU A 69 15.55 -10.95 3.23
C LEU A 69 15.70 -9.57 2.58
N SER A 70 16.66 -9.41 1.67
CA SER A 70 16.79 -8.19 0.86
C SER A 70 15.53 -7.95 0.03
N LYS A 71 14.96 -8.98 -0.60
CA LYS A 71 13.71 -8.88 -1.36
C LYS A 71 12.53 -8.43 -0.49
N LEU A 72 12.43 -8.90 0.75
CA LEU A 72 11.42 -8.42 1.71
C LEU A 72 11.61 -6.92 2.01
N HIS A 73 12.84 -6.41 2.05
CA HIS A 73 13.10 -4.98 2.23
C HIS A 73 12.86 -4.13 0.97
N GLU A 74 13.07 -4.69 -0.21
CA GLU A 74 12.92 -3.98 -1.50
C GLU A 74 11.47 -3.96 -2.01
N THR A 75 10.68 -4.97 -1.65
CA THR A 75 9.27 -5.07 -2.05
C THR A 75 8.35 -4.36 -1.05
N ASP A 76 7.10 -4.10 -1.43
CA ASP A 76 6.05 -3.57 -0.54
C ASP A 76 5.61 -4.58 0.55
N ALA A 77 6.55 -5.32 1.14
CA ALA A 77 6.30 -6.19 2.28
C ALA A 77 6.33 -5.37 3.58
N GLU A 78 5.44 -5.72 4.50
CA GLU A 78 5.42 -5.12 5.84
C GLU A 78 6.12 -6.07 6.80
N ILE A 79 7.26 -5.65 7.35
CA ILE A 79 8.00 -6.44 8.33
C ILE A 79 7.46 -6.13 9.72
N LEU A 80 6.79 -7.11 10.33
CA LEU A 80 6.23 -7.02 11.67
C LEU A 80 7.26 -7.34 12.74
N ARG A 81 8.14 -8.34 12.50
CA ARG A 81 9.25 -8.74 13.38
C ARG A 81 10.39 -9.37 12.59
N LEU A 82 11.61 -9.18 13.09
CA LEU A 82 12.83 -9.85 12.64
C LEU A 82 13.66 -10.28 13.85
N GLU A 83 14.02 -11.55 13.91
CA GLU A 83 14.82 -12.15 14.98
C GLU A 83 15.92 -13.01 14.36
N HIS A 84 17.14 -12.89 14.88
CA HIS A 84 18.29 -13.68 14.41
C HIS A 84 18.42 -14.91 15.30
N GLU A 85 18.39 -16.08 14.69
CA GLU A 85 18.50 -17.39 15.33
C GLU A 85 19.76 -18.11 14.82
N GLU A 86 20.05 -19.29 15.37
CA GLU A 86 21.22 -20.08 14.96
C GLU A 86 21.11 -20.55 13.49
N GLU A 87 19.90 -20.92 13.05
CA GLU A 87 19.67 -21.49 11.72
C GLU A 87 19.36 -20.43 10.64
N GLY A 88 19.09 -19.18 11.03
CA GLY A 88 18.74 -18.11 10.11
C GLY A 88 18.07 -16.91 10.76
N THR A 89 17.35 -16.13 9.96
CA THR A 89 16.54 -15.01 10.43
C THR A 89 15.06 -15.40 10.41
N ARG A 90 14.43 -15.40 11.58
CA ARG A 90 12.99 -15.53 11.71
C ARG A 90 12.32 -14.20 11.40
N ALA A 91 11.35 -14.21 10.50
CA ALA A 91 10.66 -13.02 10.03
C ALA A 91 9.15 -13.20 10.10
N LEU A 92 8.47 -12.28 10.78
CA LEU A 92 7.02 -12.15 10.71
C LEU A 92 6.71 -11.02 9.75
N VAL A 93 6.06 -11.33 8.62
CA VAL A 93 5.85 -10.38 7.53
C VAL A 93 4.42 -10.42 7.00
N MET A 94 3.95 -9.29 6.47
CA MET A 94 2.82 -9.25 5.55
C MET A 94 3.36 -9.08 4.13
N VAL A 95 2.95 -9.94 3.23
CA VAL A 95 3.33 -9.88 1.81
C VAL A 95 2.10 -9.94 0.89
N ARG A 96 2.30 -9.61 -0.39
CA ARG A 96 1.28 -9.84 -1.43
C ARG A 96 1.30 -11.31 -1.84
N GLU A 97 0.17 -11.81 -2.35
CA GLU A 97 -0.01 -13.22 -2.75
C GLU A 97 1.11 -13.74 -3.65
N GLY A 98 1.54 -12.97 -4.66
CA GLY A 98 2.63 -13.40 -5.56
C GLY A 98 3.95 -13.67 -4.84
N LEU A 99 4.32 -12.82 -3.88
CA LEU A 99 5.53 -13.03 -3.07
C LEU A 99 5.32 -14.14 -2.03
N ALA A 100 4.08 -14.31 -1.54
CA ALA A 100 3.77 -15.39 -0.61
C ALA A 100 4.04 -16.77 -1.23
N SER A 101 3.60 -16.99 -2.47
CA SER A 101 3.84 -18.24 -3.19
C SER A 101 5.34 -18.54 -3.39
N GLU A 102 6.16 -17.51 -3.57
CA GLU A 102 7.62 -17.68 -3.68
C GLU A 102 8.28 -18.06 -2.35
N LEU A 103 7.67 -17.71 -1.21
CA LEU A 103 8.21 -17.89 0.14
C LEU A 103 7.68 -19.16 0.84
N GLU A 104 6.79 -19.93 0.21
CA GLU A 104 6.13 -21.11 0.79
C GLU A 104 7.11 -22.11 1.40
N SER A 105 8.26 -22.34 0.77
CA SER A 105 9.27 -23.30 1.26
C SER A 105 10.02 -22.86 2.52
N PHE A 106 9.82 -21.62 2.97
CA PHE A 106 10.47 -21.05 4.15
C PHE A 106 9.50 -20.78 5.30
N ILE A 107 8.23 -21.14 5.14
CA ILE A 107 7.21 -20.98 6.19
C ILE A 107 7.58 -21.85 7.39
N SER A 108 7.70 -21.22 8.56
CA SER A 108 7.85 -21.91 9.84
C SER A 108 6.47 -22.05 10.49
N ASN A 109 6.16 -23.24 11.02
CA ASN A 109 4.87 -23.57 11.63
C ASN A 109 4.94 -23.70 13.16
N ASP A 110 5.93 -23.05 13.79
CA ASP A 110 6.09 -23.05 15.26
C ASP A 110 4.89 -22.48 16.02
#